data_AF-V9L8J3-F1
#
_entry.id   AF-V9L8J3-F1
#
_cell.length_a   1.000
_cell.length_b   1.000
_cell.length_c   1.000
_cell.angle_alpha   90.00
_cell.angle_beta   90.00
_cell.angle_gamma   90.00
#
_symmetry.space_group_name_H-M   'P 1'
#
loop_
_entity.id
_entity.type
_entity.pdbx_description
1 polymer ?
#
loop_
_entity_poly.entity_id
_entity_poly.type
_entity_poly.pdbx_seq_one_letter_code
_entity_poly.pdbx_strand_id
1 'polypeptide(L)'
;MVLGKVKSFAISYDCPNENNIPVFASGDSVSGRVIIEVTGEIRVRSLKIHARGHAKVRWTESRNAGSNTAYTQNYTEEVEYFNHKDLLIGHERDDDNSEEDLTTIHSGRHEYPFSFELPQTPLATSFEGKYGSVRYWVKAELHRPWMLVMKMKKEFTVFEHIDINTPLLLSPQAGTKEKTLCCWFCSSGPISLSAKIERKGYTPGKNLEGCIVLYLLYWK
;
A
#
# COMPACT_ATOMS: atom_id res chain seq x y z
N MET A 1 16.97 -2.36 -17.83
CA MET A 1 17.37 -1.88 -19.16
C MET A 1 17.57 -0.37 -19.05
N VAL A 2 18.81 0.11 -19.10
CA VAL A 2 19.11 1.54 -18.95
C VAL A 2 19.15 2.15 -20.35
N LEU A 3 18.11 2.91 -20.72
CA LEU A 3 18.04 3.57 -22.03
C LEU A 3 18.76 4.94 -21.98
N GLY A 4 19.79 5.09 -22.80
CA GLY A 4 20.51 6.35 -23.05
C GLY A 4 21.73 6.56 -22.16
N LYS A 5 22.12 7.84 -21.96
CA LYS A 5 23.31 8.26 -21.19
C LYS A 5 23.20 8.07 -19.67
N VAL A 6 22.09 7.55 -19.16
CA VAL A 6 21.96 7.19 -17.73
C VAL A 6 22.58 5.82 -17.57
N LYS A 7 23.58 5.68 -16.70
CA LYS A 7 24.23 4.42 -16.34
C LYS A 7 23.53 3.75 -15.16
N SER A 8 23.16 4.53 -14.15
CA SER A 8 22.52 4.05 -12.91
C SER A 8 21.43 5.01 -12.44
N PHE A 9 20.35 4.46 -11.91
CA PHE A 9 19.27 5.20 -11.28
C PHE A 9 18.78 4.40 -10.07
N ALA A 10 19.05 4.89 -8.86
CA ALA A 10 18.82 4.13 -7.63
C ALA A 10 18.30 5.03 -6.49
N ILE A 11 17.70 4.40 -5.49
CA ILE A 11 17.31 5.03 -4.22
C ILE A 11 18.17 4.41 -3.11
N SER A 12 18.78 5.24 -2.28
CA SER A 12 19.44 4.83 -1.05
C SER A 12 18.77 5.47 0.16
N TYR A 13 18.62 4.73 1.25
CA TYR A 13 18.12 5.27 2.51
C TYR A 13 19.30 5.63 3.42
N ASP A 14 19.10 6.62 4.29
CA ASP A 14 20.09 7.03 5.28
C ASP A 14 19.99 6.14 6.53
N CYS A 15 20.25 4.85 6.36
CA CYS A 15 20.22 3.89 7.45
C CYS A 15 21.57 3.16 7.58
N PRO A 16 22.06 2.88 8.80
CA PRO A 16 23.41 2.39 9.04
C PRO A 16 23.69 0.98 8.48
N ASN A 17 22.65 0.23 8.10
CA ASN A 17 22.77 -1.12 7.53
C ASN A 17 22.34 -1.14 6.07
N GLU A 18 23.29 -0.93 5.14
CA GLU A 18 23.03 -0.95 3.68
C GLU A 18 22.47 -2.29 3.16
N ASN A 19 22.67 -3.39 3.90
CA ASN A 19 22.28 -4.74 3.50
C ASN A 19 20.88 -5.16 3.95
N ASN A 20 20.19 -4.39 4.80
CA ASN A 20 18.85 -4.72 5.29
C ASN A 20 17.83 -3.66 4.85
N ILE A 21 16.58 -4.11 4.67
CA ILE A 21 15.45 -3.20 4.45
C ILE A 21 15.28 -2.37 5.75
N PRO A 22 15.28 -1.03 5.68
CA PRO A 22 15.12 -0.22 6.88
C PRO A 22 13.73 -0.39 7.47
N VAL A 23 13.67 -0.33 8.80
CA VAL A 23 12.45 -0.47 9.60
C VAL A 23 12.16 0.87 10.26
N PHE A 24 10.92 1.33 10.13
CA PHE A 24 10.41 2.57 10.68
C PHE A 24 9.10 2.33 11.45
N ALA A 25 8.68 3.28 12.26
CA ALA A 25 7.40 3.32 12.97
C ALA A 25 6.63 4.60 12.64
N SER A 26 5.39 4.69 13.13
CA SER A 26 4.59 5.92 13.03
C SER A 26 5.35 7.11 13.64
N GLY A 27 5.38 8.24 12.94
CA GLY A 27 6.10 9.44 13.35
C GLY A 27 7.60 9.48 13.04
N ASP A 28 8.20 8.39 12.55
CA ASP A 28 9.61 8.40 12.15
C ASP A 28 9.86 9.26 10.90
N SER A 29 11.04 9.87 10.83
CA SER A 29 11.53 10.53 9.62
C SER A 29 12.23 9.53 8.70
N VAL A 30 11.74 9.40 7.48
CA VAL A 30 12.35 8.58 6.43
C VAL A 30 13.17 9.50 5.51
N SER A 31 14.49 9.33 5.52
CA SER A 31 15.41 10.10 4.67
C SER A 31 16.30 9.22 3.79
N GLY A 32 16.80 9.80 2.70
CA GLY A 32 17.64 9.11 1.75
C GLY A 32 18.08 9.99 0.59
N ARG A 33 18.64 9.34 -0.44
CA ARG A 33 19.13 10.00 -1.66
C ARG A 33 18.68 9.24 -2.90
N VAL A 34 18.26 9.97 -3.92
CA VAL A 34 18.13 9.46 -5.29
C VAL A 34 19.48 9.64 -5.98
N ILE A 35 20.07 8.54 -6.43
CA ILE A 35 21.39 8.49 -7.05
C ILE A 35 21.21 8.33 -8.56
N ILE A 36 21.75 9.27 -9.32
CA ILE A 36 21.77 9.25 -10.79
C ILE A 36 23.22 9.24 -11.24
N GLU A 37 23.62 8.18 -11.94
CA GLU A 37 24.93 8.14 -12.61
C GLU A 37 24.71 8.26 -14.11
N VAL A 38 25.39 9.22 -14.75
CA VAL A 38 25.29 9.48 -16.18
C VAL A 38 26.67 9.43 -16.84
N THR A 39 26.75 8.85 -18.04
CA THR A 39 27.99 8.74 -18.84
C THR A 39 28.26 9.98 -19.69
N GLY A 40 27.29 10.89 -19.79
CA GLY A 40 27.39 12.13 -20.53
C GLY A 40 26.23 13.05 -20.18
N GLU A 41 26.29 14.29 -20.67
CA GLU A 41 25.30 15.31 -20.35
C GLU A 41 23.87 14.90 -20.77
N ILE A 42 22.92 15.06 -19.84
CA ILE A 42 21.48 14.88 -20.06
C ILE A 42 20.71 16.13 -19.65
N ARG A 43 19.59 16.39 -20.34
CA ARG A 43 18.58 17.37 -19.91
C ARG A 43 17.46 16.65 -19.17
N VAL A 44 17.05 17.20 -18.03
CA VAL A 44 16.03 16.67 -17.14
C VAL A 44 14.94 17.72 -16.97
N ARG A 45 13.68 17.32 -17.18
CA ARG A 45 12.52 18.15 -16.92
C ARG A 45 12.17 18.15 -15.44
N SER A 46 12.10 16.96 -14.85
CA SER A 46 11.89 16.83 -13.42
C SER A 46 12.42 15.53 -12.85
N LEU A 47 12.78 15.60 -11.58
CA LEU A 47 13.02 14.44 -10.74
C LEU A 47 12.08 14.57 -9.55
N LYS A 48 11.18 13.60 -9.38
CA LYS A 48 10.22 13.60 -8.27
C LYS A 48 10.25 12.30 -7.52
N ILE A 49 9.93 12.36 -6.24
CA ILE A 49 9.68 11.19 -5.41
C ILE A 49 8.19 11.10 -5.07
N HIS A 50 7.72 9.88 -4.91
CA HIS A 50 6.41 9.55 -4.40
C HIS A 50 6.61 8.46 -3.37
N ALA A 51 6.36 8.77 -2.11
CA ALA A 51 6.34 7.81 -1.03
C ALA A 51 4.89 7.42 -0.71
N ARG A 52 4.62 6.12 -0.57
CA ARG A 52 3.26 5.62 -0.38
C ARG A 52 3.23 4.39 0.51
N GLY A 53 2.23 4.33 1.37
CA GLY A 53 1.93 3.20 2.25
C GLY A 53 0.47 2.81 2.09
N HIS A 54 0.21 1.56 1.75
CA HIS A 54 -1.14 1.09 1.48
C HIS A 54 -1.29 -0.39 1.81
N ALA A 55 -2.50 -0.77 2.25
CA ALA A 55 -2.95 -2.14 2.29
C ALA A 55 -3.69 -2.46 1.00
N LYS A 56 -3.47 -3.66 0.47
CA LYS A 56 -4.21 -4.20 -0.67
C LYS A 56 -4.65 -5.61 -0.38
N VAL A 57 -5.95 -5.87 -0.48
CA VAL A 57 -6.52 -7.21 -0.37
C VAL A 57 -7.09 -7.64 -1.71
N ARG A 58 -6.92 -8.91 -2.04
CA ARG A 58 -7.46 -9.53 -3.26
C ARG A 58 -7.73 -11.01 -3.02
N TRP A 59 -8.95 -11.45 -3.31
CA TRP A 59 -9.30 -12.86 -3.36
C TRP A 59 -10.35 -13.14 -4.42
N THR A 60 -10.51 -14.41 -4.75
CA THR A 60 -11.43 -14.88 -5.79
C THR A 60 -12.32 -15.96 -5.22
N GLU A 61 -13.64 -15.85 -5.42
CA GLU A 61 -14.61 -16.87 -5.04
C GLU A 61 -15.20 -17.51 -6.29
N SER A 62 -15.07 -18.83 -6.41
CA SER A 62 -15.80 -19.58 -7.44
C SER A 62 -17.22 -19.82 -6.96
N ARG A 63 -18.21 -19.36 -7.72
CA ARG A 63 -19.63 -19.62 -7.44
C ARG A 63 -20.22 -20.51 -8.52
N ASN A 64 -20.89 -21.56 -8.07
CA ASN A 64 -21.72 -22.39 -8.93
C ASN A 64 -23.13 -21.81 -8.90
N ALA A 65 -23.52 -21.13 -9.98
CA ALA A 65 -24.93 -20.93 -10.26
C ALA A 65 -25.43 -22.22 -10.91
N GLY A 66 -26.38 -22.92 -10.28
CA GLY A 66 -26.87 -24.20 -10.77
C GLY A 66 -27.17 -24.20 -12.27
N SER A 67 -26.93 -25.35 -12.91
CA SER A 67 -26.80 -25.57 -14.37
C SER A 67 -25.48 -25.06 -14.96
N ASN A 68 -24.44 -25.88 -14.79
CA ASN A 68 -23.20 -25.97 -15.58
C ASN A 68 -22.37 -24.70 -15.85
N THR A 69 -22.61 -23.60 -15.13
CA THR A 69 -21.84 -22.36 -15.27
C THR A 69 -21.22 -21.97 -13.92
N ALA A 70 -19.93 -22.28 -13.77
CA ALA A 70 -19.12 -21.73 -12.70
C ALA A 70 -18.59 -20.36 -13.14
N TYR A 71 -18.83 -19.31 -12.36
CA TYR A 71 -18.19 -18.01 -12.58
C TYR A 71 -17.31 -17.66 -11.37
N THR A 72 -16.18 -17.00 -11.66
CA THR A 72 -15.23 -16.55 -10.63
C THR A 72 -15.52 -15.09 -10.32
N GLN A 73 -15.86 -14.80 -9.08
CA GLN A 73 -16.03 -13.43 -8.59
C GLN A 73 -14.73 -12.94 -7.96
N ASN A 74 -14.22 -11.81 -8.44
CA ASN A 74 -12.99 -11.20 -7.93
C ASN A 74 -13.35 -10.07 -6.96
N TYR A 75 -12.75 -10.09 -5.77
CA TYR A 75 -12.85 -9.01 -4.79
C TYR A 75 -11.49 -8.34 -4.66
N THR A 76 -11.46 -7.02 -4.63
CA THR A 76 -10.23 -6.23 -4.43
C THR A 76 -10.58 -4.95 -3.71
N GLU A 77 -9.81 -4.62 -2.69
CA GLU A 77 -9.94 -3.39 -1.92
C GLU A 77 -8.54 -2.87 -1.59
N GLU A 78 -8.41 -1.55 -1.52
CA GLU A 78 -7.14 -0.87 -1.26
C GLU A 78 -7.39 0.27 -0.26
N VAL A 79 -6.57 0.33 0.79
CA VAL A 79 -6.62 1.36 1.82
C VAL A 79 -5.28 2.06 1.86
N GLU A 80 -5.28 3.37 1.70
CA GLU A 80 -4.08 4.20 1.75
C GLU A 80 -3.85 4.72 3.18
N TYR A 81 -2.64 4.52 3.71
CA TYR A 81 -2.24 5.01 5.04
C TYR A 81 -1.48 6.34 4.95
N PHE A 82 -0.64 6.50 3.92
CA PHE A 82 0.05 7.75 3.65
C PHE A 82 0.41 7.88 2.16
N ASN A 83 0.51 9.12 1.70
CA ASN A 83 0.84 9.47 0.33
C ASN A 83 1.55 10.83 0.32
N HIS A 84 2.84 10.78 0.07
CA HIS A 84 3.72 11.93 0.09
C HIS A 84 4.43 12.06 -1.25
N LYS A 85 4.58 13.28 -1.75
CA LYS A 85 5.23 13.56 -3.03
C LYS A 85 6.09 14.80 -2.89
N ASP A 86 7.34 14.70 -3.35
CA ASP A 86 8.24 15.85 -3.42
C ASP A 86 8.88 15.96 -4.81
N LEU A 87 9.20 17.19 -5.17
CA LEU A 87 9.94 17.55 -6.37
C LEU A 87 11.40 17.85 -5.99
N LEU A 88 12.34 17.06 -6.50
CA LEU A 88 13.78 17.22 -6.25
C LEU A 88 14.48 18.07 -7.31
N ILE A 89 13.98 18.04 -8.55
CA ILE A 89 14.46 18.84 -9.68
C ILE A 89 13.24 19.27 -10.50
N GLY A 90 13.24 20.52 -10.98
CA GLY A 90 12.21 21.10 -11.84
C GLY A 90 11.26 22.02 -11.08
N HIS A 91 10.22 22.49 -11.78
CA HIS A 91 9.14 23.29 -11.21
C HIS A 91 7.79 22.57 -11.30
N GLU A 92 6.87 22.92 -10.41
CA GLU A 92 5.50 22.35 -10.38
C GLU A 92 4.62 22.80 -11.56
N ARG A 93 5.11 23.73 -12.40
CA ARG A 93 4.34 24.27 -13.52
C ARG A 93 4.34 23.28 -14.68
N ASP A 94 3.17 22.76 -15.02
CA ASP A 94 2.88 21.91 -16.18
C ASP A 94 2.92 22.69 -17.52
N ASP A 95 3.80 23.70 -17.66
CA ASP A 95 3.98 24.32 -18.98
C ASP A 95 4.94 23.47 -19.80
N ASP A 96 4.38 22.48 -20.48
CA ASP A 96 5.07 21.34 -21.09
C ASP A 96 6.05 21.73 -22.23
N ASN A 97 6.13 23.03 -22.55
CA ASN A 97 6.79 23.59 -23.73
C ASN A 97 7.92 24.62 -23.47
N SER A 98 8.23 25.01 -22.23
CA SER A 98 9.38 25.89 -22.00
C SER A 98 10.69 25.08 -21.99
N GLU A 99 11.51 25.24 -23.02
CA GLU A 99 12.92 24.80 -23.03
C GLU A 99 13.74 25.42 -21.89
N GLU A 100 13.25 26.53 -21.32
CA GLU A 100 13.87 27.33 -20.27
C GLU A 100 13.89 26.66 -18.88
N ASP A 101 13.02 25.67 -18.62
CA ASP A 101 12.91 24.99 -17.31
C ASP A 101 13.67 23.65 -17.23
N LEU A 102 14.49 23.34 -18.24
CA LEU A 102 15.25 22.09 -18.26
C LEU A 102 16.55 22.21 -17.46
N THR A 103 16.71 21.32 -16.48
CA THR A 103 17.96 21.21 -15.72
C THR A 103 18.95 20.30 -16.44
N THR A 104 20.17 20.78 -16.63
CA THR A 104 21.26 20.00 -17.23
C THR A 104 22.03 19.25 -16.15
N ILE A 105 22.17 17.93 -16.29
CA ILE A 105 23.00 17.08 -15.44
C ILE A 105 24.22 16.64 -16.27
N HIS A 106 25.41 17.06 -15.85
CA HIS A 106 26.67 16.71 -16.51
C HIS A 106 27.09 15.26 -16.20
N SER A 107 28.07 14.74 -16.95
CA SER A 107 28.62 13.40 -16.70
C SER A 107 29.09 13.21 -15.26
N GLY A 108 28.84 12.04 -14.67
CA GLY A 108 29.20 11.71 -13.30
C GLY A 108 28.05 11.18 -12.45
N ARG A 109 28.31 11.09 -11.13
CA ARG A 109 27.36 10.62 -10.12
C ARG A 109 26.77 11.83 -9.38
N HIS A 110 25.45 11.91 -9.34
CA HIS A 110 24.67 12.97 -8.73
C HIS A 110 23.74 12.39 -7.67
N GLU A 111 23.59 13.07 -6.55
CA GLU A 111 22.78 12.63 -5.43
C GLU A 111 21.79 13.72 -5.03
N TYR A 112 20.51 13.37 -5.00
CA TYR A 112 19.43 14.28 -4.65
C TYR A 112 18.78 13.81 -3.35
N PRO A 113 18.99 14.50 -2.23
CA PRO A 113 18.46 14.08 -0.93
C PRO A 113 16.94 14.26 -0.88
N PHE A 114 16.28 13.41 -0.10
CA PHE A 114 14.88 13.53 0.25
C PHE A 114 14.68 13.19 1.73
N SER A 115 13.65 13.76 2.34
CA SER A 115 13.21 13.42 3.70
C SER A 115 11.73 13.72 3.85
N PHE A 116 11.00 12.83 4.50
CA PHE A 116 9.59 13.03 4.85
C PHE A 116 9.27 12.35 6.17
N GLU A 117 8.28 12.86 6.88
CA GLU A 117 7.82 12.27 8.13
C GLU A 117 6.64 11.32 7.87
N LEU A 118 6.68 10.16 8.51
CA LEU A 118 5.54 9.27 8.58
C LEU A 118 4.45 9.90 9.47
N PRO A 119 3.16 9.68 9.17
CA PRO A 119 2.08 10.16 10.03
C PRO A 119 2.26 9.74 11.49
N GLN A 120 1.90 10.63 12.42
CA GLN A 120 1.87 10.36 13.86
C GLN A 120 0.72 9.41 14.24
N THR A 121 -0.28 9.25 13.37
CA THR A 121 -1.35 8.28 13.54
C THR A 121 -0.83 6.86 13.34
N PRO A 122 -1.30 5.87 14.12
CA PRO A 122 -0.84 4.48 14.00
C PRO A 122 -0.95 3.95 12.57
N LEU A 123 0.19 3.60 11.98
CA LEU A 123 0.31 2.95 10.68
C LEU A 123 0.11 1.43 10.80
N ALA A 124 -0.36 0.80 9.73
CA ALA A 124 -0.44 -0.65 9.70
C ALA A 124 0.96 -1.26 9.54
N THR A 125 1.28 -2.26 10.35
CA THR A 125 2.54 -3.00 10.20
C THR A 125 2.63 -3.67 8.83
N SER A 126 3.80 -3.62 8.21
CA SER A 126 4.09 -4.29 6.94
C SER A 126 3.78 -5.78 7.01
N PHE A 127 3.11 -6.28 5.99
CA PHE A 127 2.60 -7.65 5.97
C PHE A 127 2.54 -8.20 4.55
N GLU A 128 2.83 -9.48 4.38
CA GLU A 128 2.62 -10.22 3.14
C GLU A 128 1.85 -11.49 3.45
N GLY A 129 0.72 -11.68 2.77
CA GLY A 129 -0.13 -12.84 2.94
C GLY A 129 -0.80 -13.27 1.64
N LYS A 130 -1.46 -14.44 1.69
CA LYS A 130 -2.11 -15.05 0.52
C LYS A 130 -3.16 -14.15 -0.12
N TYR A 131 -3.91 -13.40 0.69
CA TYR A 131 -5.06 -12.61 0.25
C TYR A 131 -4.83 -11.11 0.31
N GLY A 132 -3.63 -10.66 0.66
CA GLY A 132 -3.33 -9.25 0.75
C GLY A 132 -1.97 -8.94 1.34
N SER A 133 -1.61 -7.67 1.26
CA SER A 133 -0.32 -7.15 1.71
C SER A 133 -0.46 -5.72 2.23
N VAL A 134 0.46 -5.30 3.09
CA VAL A 134 0.64 -3.92 3.54
C VAL A 134 2.06 -3.52 3.16
N ARG A 135 2.19 -2.58 2.22
CA ARG A 135 3.48 -2.21 1.63
C ARG A 135 3.74 -0.71 1.68
N TYR A 136 4.98 -0.39 2.05
CA TYR A 136 5.51 0.97 2.11
C TYR A 136 6.71 1.09 1.16
N TRP A 137 6.75 2.17 0.37
CA TRP A 137 7.82 2.36 -0.61
C TRP A 137 8.03 3.83 -0.94
N VAL A 138 9.24 4.12 -1.43
CA VAL A 138 9.57 5.37 -2.15
C VAL A 138 9.79 5.02 -3.61
N LYS A 139 9.21 5.83 -4.51
CA LYS A 139 9.40 5.72 -5.95
C LYS A 139 9.95 7.04 -6.49
N ALA A 140 11.09 6.97 -7.15
CA ALA A 140 11.66 8.08 -7.89
C ALA A 140 11.25 7.99 -9.36
N GLU A 141 10.86 9.12 -9.95
CA GLU A 141 10.50 9.27 -11.35
C GLU A 141 11.34 10.37 -11.99
N LEU A 142 12.16 9.99 -12.98
CA LEU A 142 13.02 10.89 -13.75
C LEU A 142 12.38 11.17 -15.11
N HIS A 143 11.95 12.40 -15.32
CA HIS A 143 11.37 12.90 -16.56
C HIS A 143 12.45 13.57 -17.41
N ARG A 144 12.64 13.07 -18.64
CA ARG A 144 13.55 13.67 -19.62
C ARG A 144 12.75 14.03 -20.87
N PRO A 145 13.08 15.15 -21.55
CA PRO A 145 12.42 15.52 -22.80
C PRO A 145 12.48 14.38 -23.82
N TRP A 146 11.35 14.11 -24.49
CA TRP A 146 11.26 13.15 -25.60
C TRP A 146 11.66 11.71 -25.25
N MET A 147 11.70 11.37 -23.95
CA MET A 147 12.10 10.05 -23.45
C MET A 147 11.04 9.52 -22.48
N LEU A 148 10.91 8.20 -22.41
CA LEU A 148 10.05 7.56 -21.43
C LEU A 148 10.55 7.84 -19.99
N VAL A 149 9.59 8.05 -19.09
CA VAL A 149 9.85 8.29 -17.67
C VAL A 149 10.57 7.08 -17.07
N MET A 150 11.77 7.31 -16.53
CA MET A 150 12.49 6.27 -15.79
C MET A 150 11.95 6.22 -14.36
N LYS A 151 11.64 5.02 -13.88
CA LYS A 151 11.05 4.81 -12.55
C LYS A 151 11.88 3.81 -11.77
N MET A 152 12.16 4.13 -10.50
CA MET A 152 12.79 3.23 -9.55
C MET A 152 11.95 3.23 -8.28
N LYS A 153 11.61 2.05 -7.77
CA LYS A 153 10.88 1.89 -6.52
C LYS A 153 11.75 1.12 -5.53
N LYS A 154 11.80 1.56 -4.28
CA LYS A 154 12.47 0.87 -3.18
C LYS A 154 11.52 0.79 -1.99
N GLU A 155 11.38 -0.41 -1.43
CA GLU A 155 10.51 -0.67 -0.29
C GLU A 155 11.22 -0.35 1.04
N PHE A 156 10.44 -0.02 2.05
CA PHE A 156 10.87 0.04 3.45
C PHE A 156 9.83 -0.67 4.31
N THR A 157 10.21 -1.09 5.51
CA THR A 157 9.33 -1.78 6.43
C THR A 157 8.79 -0.81 7.46
N VAL A 158 7.49 -0.88 7.75
CA VAL A 158 6.90 -0.22 8.91
C VAL A 158 6.53 -1.29 9.93
N PHE A 159 6.97 -1.10 11.17
CA PHE A 159 6.66 -1.99 12.27
C PHE A 159 6.06 -1.18 13.41
N GLU A 160 4.78 -1.41 13.69
CA GLU A 160 4.05 -0.75 14.75
C GLU A 160 3.89 -1.72 15.92
N HIS A 161 4.35 -1.32 17.11
CA HIS A 161 4.19 -2.13 18.32
C HIS A 161 2.74 -2.09 18.79
N ILE A 162 1.96 -3.11 18.42
CA ILE A 162 0.60 -3.27 18.93
C ILE A 162 0.65 -3.90 20.33
N ASP A 163 0.35 -3.11 21.36
CA ASP A 163 0.07 -3.67 22.69
C ASP A 163 -1.34 -4.28 22.71
N ILE A 164 -1.38 -5.61 22.62
CA ILE A 164 -2.60 -6.43 22.68
C ILE A 164 -3.34 -6.31 24.02
N ASN A 165 -2.70 -5.78 25.07
CA ASN A 165 -3.32 -5.57 26.38
C ASN A 165 -4.07 -4.24 26.48
N THR A 166 -4.12 -3.46 25.39
CA THR A 166 -4.90 -2.23 25.37
C THR A 166 -6.40 -2.51 25.56
N PRO A 167 -7.12 -1.71 26.37
CA PRO A 167 -8.55 -1.94 26.66
C PRO A 167 -9.42 -2.02 25.40
N LEU A 168 -9.06 -1.28 24.35
CA LEU A 168 -9.73 -1.32 23.05
C LEU A 168 -9.67 -2.72 22.42
N LEU A 169 -8.51 -3.38 22.49
CA LEU A 169 -8.31 -4.70 21.90
C LEU A 169 -8.85 -5.83 22.79
N LEU A 170 -9.03 -5.58 24.09
CA LEU A 170 -9.69 -6.50 25.01
C LEU A 170 -11.22 -6.41 24.96
N SER A 171 -11.78 -5.38 24.33
CA SER A 171 -13.23 -5.18 24.28
C SER A 171 -13.93 -6.21 23.36
N PRO A 172 -15.08 -6.76 23.78
CA PRO A 172 -15.85 -7.68 22.96
C PRO A 172 -16.46 -6.97 21.75
N GLN A 173 -16.50 -7.66 20.62
CA GLN A 173 -17.11 -7.15 19.39
C GLN A 173 -18.21 -8.10 18.92
N ALA A 174 -19.36 -7.54 18.52
CA ALA A 174 -20.46 -8.29 17.94
C ALA A 174 -20.92 -7.62 16.63
N GLY A 175 -21.42 -8.43 15.70
CA GLY A 175 -21.99 -7.96 14.46
C GLY A 175 -23.10 -8.88 13.99
N THR A 176 -24.16 -8.29 13.42
CA THR A 176 -25.31 -9.01 12.87
C THR A 176 -25.50 -8.61 11.42
N LYS A 177 -25.75 -9.58 10.55
CA LYS A 177 -26.05 -9.37 9.13
C LYS A 177 -27.26 -10.18 8.70
N GLU A 178 -28.19 -9.52 8.02
CA GLU A 178 -29.44 -10.13 7.57
C GLU A 178 -29.51 -10.21 6.05
N LYS A 179 -30.15 -11.27 5.55
CA LYS A 179 -30.43 -11.44 4.13
C LYS A 179 -31.75 -12.17 3.92
N THR A 180 -32.63 -11.57 3.12
CA THR A 180 -33.88 -12.22 2.68
C THR A 180 -33.65 -12.95 1.37
N LEU A 181 -34.08 -14.21 1.29
CA LEU A 181 -34.00 -15.00 0.07
C LEU A 181 -35.36 -14.98 -0.64
N CYS A 182 -35.49 -14.28 -1.76
CA CYS A 182 -36.73 -14.22 -2.51
C CYS A 182 -36.70 -15.21 -3.69
N CYS A 183 -37.74 -16.04 -3.86
CA CYS A 183 -37.95 -16.86 -5.05
C CYS A 183 -39.42 -16.77 -5.49
N TRP A 184 -39.69 -16.94 -6.79
CA TRP A 184 -40.86 -16.48 -7.57
C TRP A 184 -42.27 -16.80 -7.01
N PHE A 185 -42.43 -17.72 -6.04
CA PHE A 185 -43.71 -17.99 -5.36
C PHE A 185 -43.59 -18.20 -3.83
N CYS A 186 -42.45 -17.83 -3.21
CA CYS A 186 -42.23 -18.04 -1.78
C CYS A 186 -41.77 -16.75 -1.07
N SER A 187 -42.54 -16.31 -0.09
CA SER A 187 -42.12 -15.34 0.92
C SER A 187 -41.29 -16.04 2.00
N SER A 188 -39.97 -16.10 1.84
CA SER A 188 -39.10 -16.56 2.94
C SER A 188 -38.79 -15.41 3.90
N GLY A 189 -38.74 -15.70 5.20
CA GLY A 189 -38.31 -14.74 6.21
C GLY A 189 -36.81 -14.41 6.08
N PRO A 190 -36.35 -13.29 6.66
CA PRO A 190 -34.93 -12.93 6.63
C PRO A 190 -34.10 -13.97 7.42
N ILE A 191 -32.94 -14.32 6.87
CA ILE A 191 -31.92 -15.08 7.60
C ILE A 191 -31.00 -14.08 8.30
N SER A 192 -30.82 -14.23 9.61
CA SER A 192 -29.97 -13.36 10.42
C SER A 192 -28.78 -14.14 10.98
N LEU A 193 -27.57 -13.67 10.67
CA LEU A 193 -26.32 -14.19 11.22
C LEU A 193 -25.78 -13.20 12.24
N SER A 194 -25.66 -13.61 13.50
CA SER A 194 -25.00 -12.83 14.54
C SER A 194 -23.72 -13.53 14.99
N ALA A 195 -22.62 -12.79 15.04
CA ALA A 195 -21.33 -13.28 15.53
C ALA A 195 -20.82 -12.38 16.65
N LYS A 196 -20.28 -12.98 17.71
CA LYS A 196 -19.66 -12.27 18.83
C LYS A 196 -18.30 -12.89 19.14
N ILE A 197 -17.30 -12.03 19.29
CA ILE A 197 -15.97 -12.36 19.80
C ILE A 197 -15.74 -11.62 21.12
N GLU A 198 -14.99 -12.24 22.02
CA GLU A 198 -14.78 -11.69 23.37
C GLU A 198 -13.73 -10.58 23.41
N ARG A 199 -12.83 -10.52 22.42
CA ARG A 199 -11.77 -9.52 22.27
C ARG A 199 -11.41 -9.34 20.80
N LYS A 200 -10.72 -8.25 20.46
CA LYS A 200 -10.20 -7.95 19.12
C LYS A 200 -8.74 -8.36 18.93
N GLY A 201 -7.93 -8.36 20.00
CA GLY A 201 -6.51 -8.71 19.95
C GLY A 201 -6.24 -10.18 20.30
N TYR A 202 -5.54 -10.90 19.42
CA TYR A 202 -5.11 -12.28 19.64
C TYR A 202 -3.65 -12.47 19.24
N THR A 203 -2.95 -13.34 19.96
CA THR A 203 -1.59 -13.76 19.62
C THR A 203 -1.63 -15.01 18.73
N PRO A 204 -0.70 -15.18 17.78
CA PRO A 204 -0.53 -16.43 17.06
C PRO A 204 -0.46 -17.63 18.01
N GLY A 205 -1.19 -18.70 17.72
CA GLY A 205 -1.24 -19.92 18.53
C GLY A 205 -2.30 -19.96 19.65
N LYS A 206 -3.02 -18.86 19.90
CA LYS A 206 -4.23 -18.90 20.76
C LYS A 206 -5.47 -19.21 19.92
N ASN A 207 -6.35 -20.06 20.45
CA ASN A 207 -7.64 -20.34 19.84
C ASN A 207 -8.55 -19.10 19.90
N LEU A 208 -9.27 -18.85 18.79
CA LEU A 208 -10.33 -17.86 18.76
C LEU A 208 -11.55 -18.43 19.50
N GLU A 209 -11.78 -17.97 20.71
CA GLU A 209 -13.01 -18.24 21.45
C GLU A 209 -14.06 -17.19 21.06
N GLY A 210 -15.17 -17.64 20.48
CA GLY A 210 -16.27 -16.79 20.02
C GLY A 210 -17.55 -17.59 19.83
N CYS A 211 -18.69 -16.91 19.90
CA CYS A 211 -20.01 -17.51 19.68
C CYS A 211 -20.58 -17.04 18.34
N ILE A 212 -20.96 -18.00 17.49
CA ILE A 212 -21.74 -17.75 16.29
C ILE A 212 -23.16 -18.20 16.57
N VAL A 213 -24.13 -17.30 16.41
CA VAL A 213 -25.55 -17.58 16.57
C VAL A 213 -26.24 -17.34 15.23
N LEU A 214 -26.77 -18.42 14.65
CA LEU A 214 -27.54 -18.38 13.41
C LEU A 214 -29.03 -18.42 13.76
N TYR A 215 -29.76 -17.39 13.35
CA TYR A 215 -31.22 -17.37 13.44
C TYR A 215 -31.82 -17.62 12.06
N LEU A 216 -32.54 -18.74 11.93
CA LEU A 216 -33.34 -19.07 10.76
C LEU A 216 -34.81 -18.77 11.07
N LEU A 217 -35.30 -17.62 10.60
CA LEU A 217 -36.71 -17.27 10.71
C LEU A 217 -37.48 -17.92 9.55
N TYR A 218 -37.91 -19.16 9.74
CA TYR A 218 -38.87 -19.81 8.84
C TYR A 218 -40.31 -19.48 9.28
N TRP A 219 -41.13 -18.99 8.35
CA TRP A 219 -42.58 -18.94 8.54
C TRP A 219 -43.20 -20.33 8.35
N LYS A 220 -44.26 -20.61 9.13
CA LYS A 220 -45.13 -21.78 9.00
C LYS A 220 -45.97 -21.73 7.72
#